data_AF-A0A949P0L6-F1
#
_entry.id   AF-A0A949P0L6-F1
#
_cell.length_a   1.000
_cell.length_b   1.000
_cell.length_c   1.000
_cell.angle_alpha   90.00
_cell.angle_beta   90.00
_cell.angle_gamma   90.00
#
_symmetry.space_group_name_H-M   'P 1'
#
loop_
_entity.id
_entity.type
_entity.pdbx_description
1 polymer ?
#
loop_
_entity_poly.entity_id
_entity_poly.type
_entity_poly.pdbx_seq_one_letter_code
_entity_poly.pdbx_strand_id
1 'polypeptide(L)'
;MPNMDYPGPCPSCMGIDGCYDEAGKEAAVAHYCKGLEMEINSWKARLYDILAAEPSGDLTDTVNLLKSTMRELEAVAEQMQQTCPTSLSAQEKMIGSKLENMRVHYTKALEVISPGWFGG
;
A
#
# COMPACT_ATOMS: atom_id res chain seq x y z
N MET A 1 -17.66 -18.31 13.46
CA MET A 1 -16.40 -17.81 14.05
C MET A 1 -15.94 -16.62 13.22
N PRO A 2 -16.08 -15.38 13.69
CA PRO A 2 -15.53 -14.22 13.02
C PRO A 2 -14.26 -13.78 13.77
N ASN A 3 -13.08 -14.22 13.31
CA ASN A 3 -11.84 -13.50 13.58
C ASN A 3 -11.75 -12.37 12.54
N MET A 4 -12.54 -11.33 12.76
CA MET A 4 -12.60 -10.12 11.94
C MET A 4 -11.92 -8.94 12.66
N ASP A 5 -10.86 -9.19 13.43
CA ASP A 5 -9.94 -8.17 13.92
C ASP A 5 -8.89 -7.84 12.84
N TYR A 6 -9.35 -7.52 11.64
CA TYR A 6 -8.56 -6.76 10.68
C TYR A 6 -8.91 -5.29 10.91
N PRO A 7 -8.14 -4.54 11.72
CA PRO A 7 -8.28 -3.10 11.74
C PRO A 7 -7.85 -2.63 10.36
N GLY A 8 -8.82 -2.27 9.52
CA GLY A 8 -8.54 -1.55 8.29
C GLY A 8 -7.67 -0.31 8.58
N PRO A 9 -7.00 0.24 7.55
CA PRO A 9 -6.13 1.40 7.72
C PRO A 9 -6.90 2.48 8.48
N CYS A 10 -6.34 2.89 9.61
CA CYS A 10 -6.95 3.62 10.71
C CYS A 10 -8.16 4.50 10.32
N PRO A 11 -9.35 4.30 10.93
CA PRO A 11 -10.38 5.33 10.90
C PRO A 11 -9.87 6.48 11.77
N SER A 12 -9.45 7.57 11.11
CA SER A 12 -8.97 8.84 11.66
C SER A 12 -7.45 9.04 11.71
N CYS A 13 -6.91 9.40 10.55
CA CYS A 13 -5.71 10.26 10.48
C CYS A 13 -5.98 11.72 10.87
N MET A 14 -7.21 12.05 11.30
CA MET A 14 -7.52 13.30 12.02
C MET A 14 -6.90 13.36 13.44
N GLY A 15 -6.24 12.29 13.90
CA GLY A 15 -5.65 12.21 15.24
C GLY A 15 -4.30 12.92 15.42
N ILE A 16 -3.45 13.02 14.38
CA ILE A 16 -2.09 13.59 14.53
C ILE A 16 -2.14 15.11 14.67
N ASP A 17 -3.04 15.76 13.92
CA ASP A 17 -3.33 17.19 14.06
C ASP A 17 -4.01 17.52 15.42
N GLY A 18 -4.47 16.50 16.17
CA GLY A 18 -5.10 16.61 17.49
C GLY A 18 -4.23 16.16 18.68
N CYS A 19 -3.00 15.69 18.45
CA CYS A 19 -2.10 15.27 19.53
C CYS A 19 -1.55 16.49 20.28
N TYR A 20 -1.86 16.57 21.59
CA TYR A 20 -1.44 17.67 22.48
C TYR A 20 0.06 17.62 22.87
N ASP A 21 0.75 16.50 22.67
CA ASP A 21 2.16 16.30 23.00
C ASP A 21 2.98 15.72 21.83
N GLU A 22 4.28 16.04 21.79
CA GLU A 22 5.20 15.59 20.73
C GLU A 22 5.41 14.07 20.76
N ALA A 23 5.41 13.46 21.95
CA ALA A 23 5.52 12.02 22.12
C ALA A 23 4.31 11.26 21.53
N GLY A 24 3.10 11.81 21.63
CA GLY A 24 1.90 11.23 21.02
C GLY A 24 1.92 11.31 19.50
N LYS A 25 2.46 12.40 18.92
CA LYS A 25 2.65 12.52 17.47
C LYS A 25 3.66 11.51 16.94
N GLU A 26 4.80 11.35 17.59
CA GLU A 26 5.81 10.36 17.21
C GLU A 26 5.25 8.94 17.25
N ALA A 27 4.49 8.58 18.30
CA ALA A 27 3.83 7.29 18.41
C ALA A 27 2.79 7.08 17.28
N ALA A 28 1.98 8.09 16.96
CA ALA A 28 0.98 8.01 15.91
C ALA A 28 1.61 7.85 14.51
N VAL A 29 2.69 8.59 14.22
CA VAL A 29 3.46 8.44 12.97
C VAL A 29 4.10 7.05 12.90
N ALA A 30 4.68 6.56 14.00
CA ALA A 30 5.26 5.21 14.06
C ALA A 30 4.20 4.11 13.81
N HIS A 31 3.01 4.26 14.40
CA HIS A 31 1.89 3.34 14.16
C HIS A 31 1.42 3.37 12.70
N TYR A 32 1.30 4.56 12.11
CA TYR A 32 0.96 4.69 10.69
C TYR A 32 1.99 4.03 9.79
N CYS A 33 3.28 4.32 10.02
CA CYS A 33 4.37 3.75 9.23
C CYS A 33 4.40 2.22 9.33
N LYS A 34 4.12 1.66 10.51
CA LYS A 34 3.99 0.22 10.71
C LYS A 34 2.79 -0.38 9.96
N GLY A 35 1.65 0.31 9.95
CA GLY A 35 0.48 -0.10 9.16
C GLY A 35 0.77 -0.12 7.66
N LEU A 36 1.44 0.93 7.18
CA LEU A 36 1.87 1.04 5.79
C LEU A 36 2.86 -0.07 5.40
N GLU A 37 3.83 -0.38 6.26
CA GLU A 37 4.77 -1.49 6.06
C GLU A 37 4.05 -2.84 5.93
N MET A 38 3.08 -3.11 6.80
CA MET A 38 2.27 -4.33 6.72
C MET A 38 1.47 -4.40 5.41
N GLU A 39 0.88 -3.29 4.98
CA GLU A 39 0.14 -3.21 3.72
C GLU A 39 1.06 -3.45 2.52
N ILE A 40 2.23 -2.80 2.47
CA ILE A 40 3.25 -3.02 1.42
C ILE A 40 3.67 -4.49 1.37
N ASN A 41 3.93 -5.11 2.51
CA ASN A 41 4.31 -6.52 2.57
C ASN A 41 3.18 -7.44 2.08
N SER A 42 1.92 -7.12 2.38
CA SER A 42 0.77 -7.85 1.85
C SER A 42 0.67 -7.74 0.32
N TRP A 43 0.95 -6.56 -0.24
CA TRP A 43 0.97 -6.34 -1.68
C TRP A 43 2.14 -7.05 -2.36
N LYS A 44 3.33 -7.07 -1.76
CA LYS A 44 4.45 -7.88 -2.28
C LYS A 44 4.09 -9.36 -2.40
N ALA A 45 3.42 -9.91 -1.38
CA ALA A 45 2.96 -11.29 -1.40
C ALA A 45 1.93 -11.53 -2.51
N ARG A 46 0.96 -10.63 -2.70
CA ARG A 46 -0.02 -10.73 -3.79
C ARG A 46 0.60 -10.61 -5.18
N LEU A 47 1.59 -9.74 -5.32
CA LEU A 47 2.30 -9.56 -6.58
C LEU A 47 3.24 -10.72 -6.91
N TYR A 48 3.56 -11.59 -5.94
CA TYR A 48 4.48 -12.70 -6.16
C TYR A 48 4.03 -13.59 -7.32
N ASP A 49 2.74 -13.95 -7.38
CA ASP A 49 2.20 -14.81 -8.44
C ASP A 49 2.30 -14.15 -9.82
N ILE A 50 2.06 -12.83 -9.90
CA ILE A 50 2.19 -12.05 -11.13
C ILE A 50 3.65 -11.93 -11.57
N LEU A 51 4.56 -11.74 -10.62
CA LEU A 51 5.98 -11.60 -10.88
C LEU A 51 6.63 -12.92 -11.28
N ALA A 52 6.13 -14.04 -10.76
CA ALA A 52 6.59 -15.38 -11.08
C ALA A 52 6.09 -15.87 -12.45
N ALA A 53 5.01 -15.30 -12.99
CA ALA A 53 4.35 -15.76 -14.21
C ALA A 53 5.09 -15.47 -15.53
N GLU A 54 6.36 -15.01 -15.51
CA GLU A 54 7.13 -14.54 -16.67
C GLU A 54 6.28 -13.69 -17.66
N PRO A 55 6.03 -12.41 -17.35
CA PRO A 55 5.15 -11.58 -18.17
C PRO A 55 5.65 -11.53 -19.62
N SER A 56 4.77 -11.87 -20.56
CA SER A 56 5.04 -11.79 -22.00
C SER A 56 4.10 -10.78 -22.67
N GLY A 57 4.59 -10.09 -23.69
CA GLY A 57 3.82 -9.09 -24.45
C GLY A 57 3.33 -7.92 -23.57
N ASP A 58 2.06 -7.56 -23.72
CA ASP A 58 1.39 -6.42 -23.07
C ASP A 58 1.38 -6.48 -21.53
N LEU A 59 1.68 -7.65 -20.94
CA LEU A 59 1.79 -7.79 -19.49
C LEU A 59 3.06 -7.16 -18.92
N THR A 60 4.10 -7.04 -19.74
CA THR A 60 5.42 -6.56 -19.33
C THR A 60 5.36 -5.13 -18.79
N ASP A 61 4.64 -4.25 -19.49
CA ASP A 61 4.47 -2.85 -19.10
C ASP A 61 3.64 -2.73 -17.82
N THR A 62 2.59 -3.53 -17.69
CA THR A 62 1.76 -3.57 -16.48
C THR A 62 2.57 -4.04 -15.27
N VAL A 63 3.41 -5.07 -15.44
CA VAL A 63 4.31 -5.55 -14.38
C VAL A 63 5.38 -4.52 -14.03
N ASN A 64 5.92 -3.80 -15.01
CA ASN A 64 6.87 -2.71 -14.77
C ASN A 64 6.23 -1.57 -13.98
N LEU A 65 4.99 -1.19 -14.30
CA LEU A 65 4.23 -0.20 -13.54
C LEU A 65 3.95 -0.64 -12.10
N LEU A 66 3.58 -1.90 -11.90
CA LEU A 66 3.39 -2.49 -10.56
C LEU A 66 4.69 -2.44 -9.74
N LYS A 67 5.83 -2.82 -10.34
CA LYS A 67 7.15 -2.73 -9.70
C LYS A 67 7.54 -1.29 -9.36
N SER A 68 7.30 -0.33 -10.26
CA SER A 68 7.59 1.09 -10.02
C SER A 68 6.75 1.63 -8.87
N THR A 69 5.44 1.36 -8.89
CA THR A 69 4.50 1.82 -7.86
C THR A 69 4.86 1.25 -6.49
N MET A 70 5.30 -0.01 -6.43
CA MET A 70 5.78 -0.63 -5.20
C MET A 70 7.02 0.07 -4.65
N ARG A 71 8.04 0.33 -5.50
CA ARG A 71 9.26 1.03 -5.08
C ARG A 71 8.97 2.45 -4.60
N GLU A 72 8.03 3.14 -5.24
CA GLU A 72 7.61 4.47 -4.82
C GLU A 72 6.91 4.45 -3.46
N LEU A 73 6.06 3.45 -3.19
CA LEU A 73 5.43 3.26 -1.88
C LEU A 73 6.46 2.95 -0.79
N GLU A 74 7.46 2.11 -1.08
CA GLU A 74 8.57 1.83 -0.16
C GLU A 74 9.39 3.09 0.14
N ALA A 75 9.73 3.87 -0.88
CA ALA A 75 10.48 5.12 -0.71
C ALA A 75 9.70 6.15 0.12
N VAL A 76 8.38 6.24 -0.08
CA VAL A 76 7.52 7.11 0.74
C VAL A 76 7.49 6.61 2.18
N ALA A 77 7.34 5.30 2.41
CA ALA A 77 7.36 4.73 3.76
C ALA A 77 8.70 5.00 4.48
N GLU A 78 9.83 4.81 3.79
CA GLU A 78 11.16 5.10 4.33
C GLU A 78 11.33 6.60 4.63
N GLN A 79 10.91 7.47 3.72
CA GLN A 79 10.96 8.92 3.91
C GLN A 79 10.12 9.36 5.12
N MET A 80 8.94 8.75 5.32
CA MET A 80 8.08 9.04 6.46
C MET A 80 8.70 8.60 7.79
N GLN A 81 9.37 7.44 7.81
CA GLN A 81 10.11 6.98 8.99
C GLN A 81 11.32 7.87 9.31
N GLN A 82 12.01 8.38 8.29
CA GLN A 82 13.18 9.26 8.48
C GLN A 82 12.79 10.69 8.88
N THR A 83 11.70 11.22 8.32
CA THR A 83 11.35 12.64 8.43
C THR A 83 10.32 12.92 9.53
N CYS A 84 9.57 11.91 10.00
CA CYS A 84 8.46 12.05 10.96
C CYS A 84 7.62 13.31 10.72
N PRO A 85 6.92 13.40 9.57
CA PRO A 85 6.28 14.65 9.16
C PRO A 85 5.20 15.07 10.16
N THR A 86 5.14 16.37 10.46
CA THR A 86 4.19 16.97 11.42
C THR A 86 2.73 16.85 11.00
N SER A 87 2.46 16.52 9.73
CA SER A 87 1.13 16.16 9.21
C SER A 87 1.29 15.05 8.17
N LEU A 88 0.39 14.08 8.17
CA LEU A 88 0.37 12.97 7.20
C LEU A 88 -0.61 13.19 6.05
N SER A 89 -1.42 14.26 6.07
CA SER A 89 -2.54 14.43 5.15
C SER A 89 -2.15 14.41 3.66
N ALA A 90 -1.02 15.03 3.30
CA ALA A 90 -0.52 15.03 1.93
C ALA A 90 0.04 13.65 1.52
N GLN A 91 0.77 13.01 2.43
CA GLN A 91 1.36 11.69 2.25
C GLN A 91 0.27 10.63 2.12
N GLU A 92 -0.77 10.68 2.95
CA GLU A 92 -1.93 9.80 2.90
C GLU A 92 -2.68 9.89 1.58
N LYS A 93 -2.91 11.11 1.07
CA LYS A 93 -3.55 11.29 -0.23
C LYS A 93 -2.69 10.70 -1.34
N MET A 94 -1.37 10.90 -1.28
CA MET A 94 -0.44 10.32 -2.24
C MET A 94 -0.41 8.79 -2.17
N ILE A 95 -0.27 8.23 -0.97
CA ILE A 95 -0.25 6.78 -0.71
C ILE A 95 -1.57 6.16 -1.17
N GLY A 96 -2.71 6.72 -0.77
CA GLY A 96 -4.03 6.23 -1.17
C GLY A 96 -4.19 6.20 -2.69
N SER A 97 -3.74 7.25 -3.40
CA SER A 97 -3.77 7.26 -4.87
C SER A 97 -2.86 6.19 -5.48
N LYS A 98 -1.67 5.95 -4.91
CA LYS A 98 -0.74 4.91 -5.39
C LYS A 98 -1.27 3.50 -5.14
N LEU A 99 -1.88 3.26 -3.98
CA LEU A 99 -2.51 1.98 -3.63
C LEU A 99 -3.69 1.69 -4.57
N GLU A 100 -4.50 2.70 -4.91
CA GLU A 100 -5.59 2.54 -5.87
C GLU A 100 -5.07 2.21 -7.27
N ASN A 101 -4.05 2.94 -7.76
CA ASN A 101 -3.41 2.64 -9.04
C ASN A 101 -2.83 1.21 -9.05
N MET A 102 -2.16 0.80 -7.98
CA MET A 102 -1.63 -0.56 -7.83
C MET A 102 -2.75 -1.61 -7.90
N ARG A 103 -3.89 -1.37 -7.26
CA ARG A 103 -5.07 -2.25 -7.33
C ARG A 103 -5.59 -2.38 -8.76
N VAL A 104 -5.72 -1.28 -9.49
CA VAL A 104 -6.18 -1.28 -10.89
C VAL A 104 -5.23 -2.09 -11.77
N HIS A 105 -3.93 -1.86 -11.67
CA HIS A 105 -2.94 -2.60 -12.47
C HIS A 105 -2.86 -4.08 -12.08
N TYR A 106 -3.02 -4.39 -10.79
CA TYR A 106 -3.04 -5.75 -10.28
C TYR A 106 -4.23 -6.54 -10.86
N THR A 107 -5.43 -5.97 -10.82
CA THR A 107 -6.63 -6.60 -11.39
C THR A 107 -6.46 -6.86 -12.89
N LYS A 108 -5.96 -5.89 -13.65
CA LYS A 108 -5.69 -6.06 -15.08
C LYS A 108 -4.68 -7.18 -15.36
N ALA A 109 -3.63 -7.29 -14.56
CA ALA A 109 -2.65 -8.37 -14.71
C ALA A 109 -3.28 -9.74 -14.37
N LEU A 110 -4.12 -9.83 -13.33
CA LEU A 110 -4.83 -11.04 -12.99
C LEU A 110 -5.85 -11.48 -14.04
N GLU A 111 -6.52 -10.55 -14.72
CA GLU A 111 -7.44 -10.87 -15.83
C GLU A 111 -6.75 -11.65 -16.95
N VAL A 112 -5.45 -11.41 -17.17
CA VAL A 112 -4.67 -12.11 -18.19
C VAL A 112 -4.02 -13.39 -17.66
N ILE A 113 -3.49 -13.38 -16.43
CA ILE A 113 -2.81 -14.53 -15.83
C ILE A 113 -3.81 -15.61 -15.36
N SER A 114 -4.99 -15.20 -14.88
CA SER A 114 -6.02 -16.08 -14.35
C SER A 114 -7.43 -15.66 -14.80
N PRO A 115 -7.73 -15.70 -16.11
CA PRO A 115 -9.02 -15.28 -16.66
C PRO A 115 -10.23 -16.08 -16.12
N GLY A 116 -10.00 -17.26 -15.55
CA GLY A 116 -11.04 -18.13 -14.97
C GLY A 116 -11.34 -17.90 -13.49
N TRP A 117 -10.57 -17.06 -12.77
CA TRP A 117 -10.78 -16.81 -11.34
C TRP A 117 -11.95 -15.83 -11.07
N PHE A 118 -12.34 -15.05 -12.07
CA PHE A 118 -13.42 -14.04 -11.97
C PHE A 118 -14.80 -14.53 -12.44
N GLY A 119 -14.95 -15.81 -12.78
CA GLY A 119 -16.23 -16.39 -13.22
C GLY A 119 -16.65 -17.56 -12.33
N GLY A 120 -17.58 -17.28 -11.40
CA GLY A 120 -18.47 -18.28 -10.81
C GLY A 120 -19.81 -18.28 -11.54
#